data_AF-K5Y0Y0-F1
#
_entry.id   AF-K5Y0Y0-F1
#
_cell.length_a   1.000
_cell.length_b   1.000
_cell.length_c   1.000
_cell.angle_alpha   90.00
_cell.angle_beta   90.00
_cell.angle_gamma   90.00
#
_symmetry.space_group_name_H-M   'P 1'
#
loop_
_entity.id
_entity.type
_entity.pdbx_description
1 polymer ?
#
loop_
_entity_poly.entity_id
_entity_poly.type
_entity_poly.pdbx_seq_one_letter_code
_entity_poly.pdbx_strand_id
1 'polypeptide(L)'
;MNTKTRKLPVGIQSFEKVREGDFVYVDKTDLLYRLVQSGNPYFLSRPRRFGKSLFLSTLEAYFQGKKHLFKGLAVEKLEQDWKIYPVLHLDLNAEKYDSPKALEAILSSHLTRWEDLYGKGKDEQTLSTRFAGIIRRAEEKTGMQVVILVDEYDKPLLQALGNETLTIEYRNTLKAFYGVLKSLDGHLKFVFLTGVTKFAHVSVFSDLNQLVDISMNSDYAAICGITSEELRSNFIPELEVLSLEMNFALDETIHQMKLKYDGYHFREETPGIFNPFSVLNCLHTRRFDNYWFQTGTPTFLVELLKKSDYDLRLLLEGVEMRASAFSEYRMEANNPIPLLYQSGYLTIKGYDKEFALYTLAFPNEEVKYGFVDFITPFYTAVTEDENGFYIGKFVRELRAGNVDAFMNR
;
A
#
# COMPACT_ATOMS: atom_id res chain seq x y z
N MET A 1 -17.45 32.85 8.99
CA MET A 1 -18.28 31.75 8.45
C MET A 1 -18.22 30.60 9.44
N ASN A 2 -19.36 30.03 9.82
CA ASN A 2 -19.42 28.93 10.79
C ASN A 2 -19.13 27.61 10.04
N THR A 3 -17.89 27.42 9.60
CA THR A 3 -17.47 26.20 8.89
C THR A 3 -17.35 25.08 9.90
N LYS A 4 -18.39 24.26 10.01
CA LYS A 4 -18.35 23.00 10.74
C LYS A 4 -17.17 22.18 10.22
N THR A 5 -16.13 22.01 11.03
CA THR A 5 -14.95 21.22 10.67
C THR A 5 -15.40 19.80 10.35
N ARG A 6 -15.15 19.33 9.12
CA ARG A 6 -15.45 17.95 8.73
C ARG A 6 -14.44 17.00 9.36
N LYS A 7 -14.87 15.77 9.65
CA LYS A 7 -13.98 14.78 10.28
C LYS A 7 -13.10 14.14 9.21
N LEU A 8 -11.80 14.12 9.45
CA LEU A 8 -10.82 13.46 8.58
C LEU A 8 -10.55 12.04 9.09
N PRO A 9 -10.59 11.01 8.23
CA PRO A 9 -10.44 9.60 8.66
C PRO A 9 -8.96 9.21 8.86
N VAL A 10 -8.22 9.96 9.68
CA VAL A 10 -6.81 9.67 9.97
C VAL A 10 -6.71 8.31 10.66
N GLY A 11 -6.06 7.34 9.99
CA GLY A 11 -5.85 5.99 10.52
C GLY A 11 -7.09 5.09 10.50
N ILE A 12 -8.23 5.54 9.97
CA ILE A 12 -9.44 4.71 9.86
C ILE A 12 -9.38 3.90 8.57
N GLN A 13 -9.42 2.57 8.70
CA GLN A 13 -9.36 1.63 7.57
C GLN A 13 -10.71 0.96 7.29
N SER A 14 -11.70 1.12 8.16
CA SER A 14 -13.03 0.55 7.96
C SER A 14 -13.90 1.51 7.16
N PHE A 15 -14.37 1.07 6.00
CA PHE A 15 -15.29 1.83 5.17
C PHE A 15 -16.58 2.16 5.92
N GLU A 16 -17.16 1.19 6.63
CA GLU A 16 -18.35 1.38 7.46
C GLU A 16 -18.16 2.49 8.50
N LYS A 17 -17.04 2.48 9.25
CA LYS A 17 -16.73 3.56 10.20
C LYS A 17 -16.61 4.93 9.54
N VAL A 18 -16.02 4.99 8.34
CA VAL A 18 -15.90 6.26 7.58
C VAL A 18 -17.29 6.79 7.21
N ARG A 19 -18.16 5.92 6.69
CA ARG A 19 -19.49 6.31 6.20
C ARG A 19 -20.46 6.63 7.34
N GLU A 20 -20.50 5.81 8.39
CA GLU A 20 -21.38 6.04 9.55
C GLU A 20 -20.89 7.19 10.44
N GLY A 21 -19.58 7.40 10.50
CA GLY A 21 -18.96 8.42 11.35
C GLY A 21 -19.01 9.85 10.80
N ASP A 22 -19.57 10.04 9.60
CA ASP A 22 -19.59 11.32 8.85
C ASP A 22 -18.17 11.86 8.60
N PHE A 23 -17.26 10.95 8.20
CA PHE A 23 -15.91 11.31 7.79
C PHE A 23 -15.87 11.66 6.30
N VAL A 24 -14.94 12.53 5.92
CA VAL A 24 -14.64 12.80 4.50
C VAL A 24 -14.16 11.51 3.84
N TYR A 25 -14.77 11.14 2.72
CA TYR A 25 -14.43 9.97 1.93
C TYR A 25 -14.20 10.40 0.48
N VAL A 26 -13.01 10.11 -0.06
CA VAL A 26 -12.73 10.29 -1.48
C VAL A 26 -13.28 9.07 -2.22
N ASP A 27 -14.28 9.31 -3.06
CA ASP A 27 -15.01 8.23 -3.73
C ASP A 27 -14.18 7.56 -4.83
N LYS A 28 -14.03 6.23 -4.72
CA LYS A 28 -13.35 5.34 -5.68
C LYS A 28 -14.27 4.25 -6.21
N THR A 29 -15.57 4.37 -5.96
CA THR A 29 -16.51 3.26 -6.13
C THR A 29 -16.88 3.00 -7.59
N ASP A 30 -16.59 3.93 -8.49
CA ASP A 30 -16.64 3.73 -9.94
C ASP A 30 -15.52 2.78 -10.42
N LEU A 31 -14.29 2.96 -9.92
CA LEU A 31 -13.16 2.08 -10.19
C LEU A 31 -13.38 0.70 -9.57
N LEU A 32 -13.93 0.66 -8.35
CA LEU A 32 -14.38 -0.58 -7.72
C LEU A 32 -15.38 -1.32 -8.61
N TYR A 33 -16.43 -0.62 -9.07
CA TYR A 33 -17.46 -1.21 -9.91
C TYR A 33 -16.87 -1.75 -11.22
N ARG A 34 -15.99 -1.00 -11.88
CA ARG A 34 -15.29 -1.48 -13.07
C ARG A 34 -14.48 -2.76 -12.77
N LEU A 35 -13.75 -2.78 -11.66
CA LEU A 35 -12.92 -3.91 -11.27
C LEU A 35 -13.76 -5.19 -11.10
N VAL A 36 -14.86 -5.11 -10.35
CA VAL A 36 -15.71 -6.29 -10.08
C VAL A 36 -16.44 -6.82 -11.32
N GLN A 37 -16.56 -6.02 -12.39
CA GLN A 37 -17.16 -6.44 -13.67
C GLN A 37 -16.13 -6.97 -14.69
N SER A 38 -14.84 -6.70 -14.50
CA SER A 38 -13.82 -6.94 -15.53
C SER A 38 -13.18 -8.33 -15.49
N GLY A 39 -13.33 -9.10 -14.41
CA GLY A 39 -12.69 -10.40 -14.23
C GLY A 39 -12.38 -10.77 -12.76
N ASN A 40 -11.59 -11.84 -12.59
CA ASN A 40 -11.13 -12.45 -11.33
C ASN A 40 -10.06 -13.51 -11.71
N PRO A 41 -8.98 -13.76 -10.94
CA PRO A 41 -8.50 -13.11 -9.71
C PRO A 41 -7.58 -11.90 -9.92
N TYR A 42 -7.57 -10.99 -8.94
CA TYR A 42 -6.82 -9.73 -8.99
C TYR A 42 -5.77 -9.58 -7.90
N PHE A 43 -4.69 -8.90 -8.26
CA PHE A 43 -3.63 -8.49 -7.36
C PHE A 43 -3.35 -6.99 -7.48
N LEU A 44 -3.25 -6.31 -6.34
CA LEU A 44 -2.85 -4.91 -6.26
C LEU A 44 -1.72 -4.72 -5.24
N SER A 45 -0.56 -4.27 -5.70
CA SER A 45 0.49 -3.73 -4.83
C SER A 45 0.44 -2.21 -4.80
N ARG A 46 0.48 -1.66 -3.59
CA ARG A 46 0.66 -0.23 -3.33
C ARG A 46 1.54 -0.06 -2.09
N PRO A 47 2.28 1.06 -1.97
CA PRO A 47 3.04 1.33 -0.77
C PRO A 47 2.16 1.36 0.49
N ARG A 48 2.80 1.33 1.65
CA ARG A 48 2.09 1.43 2.93
C ARG A 48 1.28 2.72 2.99
N ARG A 49 0.15 2.67 3.71
CA ARG A 49 -0.71 3.85 3.95
C ARG A 49 -1.34 4.49 2.70
N PHE A 50 -1.38 3.79 1.56
CA PHE A 50 -2.08 4.23 0.35
C PHE A 50 -3.59 3.96 0.33
N GLY A 51 -4.15 3.38 1.40
CA GLY A 51 -5.59 3.10 1.49
C GLY A 51 -6.01 1.71 1.00
N LYS A 52 -5.08 0.76 0.83
CA LYS A 52 -5.37 -0.63 0.45
C LYS A 52 -6.44 -1.29 1.33
N SER A 53 -6.25 -1.26 2.65
CA SER A 53 -7.20 -1.85 3.61
C SER A 53 -8.56 -1.15 3.60
N LEU A 54 -8.60 0.17 3.35
CA LEU A 54 -9.86 0.90 3.18
C LEU A 54 -10.58 0.48 1.89
N PHE A 55 -9.84 0.29 0.80
CA PHE A 55 -10.38 -0.22 -0.46
C PHE A 55 -10.91 -1.66 -0.29
N LEU A 56 -10.17 -2.54 0.39
CA LEU A 56 -10.63 -3.88 0.77
C LEU A 56 -11.91 -3.85 1.62
N SER A 57 -11.97 -2.99 2.63
CA SER A 57 -13.17 -2.82 3.44
C SER A 57 -14.36 -2.28 2.62
N THR A 58 -14.09 -1.48 1.58
CA THR A 58 -15.11 -1.01 0.63
C THR A 58 -15.62 -2.17 -0.24
N LEU A 59 -14.72 -3.02 -0.76
CA LEU A 59 -15.09 -4.25 -1.48
C LEU A 59 -15.91 -5.20 -0.61
N GLU A 60 -15.49 -5.42 0.64
CA GLU A 60 -16.21 -6.25 1.61
C GLU A 60 -17.65 -5.75 1.82
N ALA A 61 -17.82 -4.45 2.07
CA ALA A 61 -19.14 -3.85 2.24
C ALA A 61 -20.01 -3.95 0.98
N TYR A 62 -19.40 -3.80 -0.21
CA TYR A 62 -20.09 -3.95 -1.49
C TYR A 62 -20.61 -5.37 -1.68
N PHE A 63 -19.76 -6.38 -1.52
CA PHE A 63 -20.14 -7.79 -1.67
C PHE A 63 -21.07 -8.31 -0.56
N GLN A 64 -21.03 -7.73 0.64
CA GLN A 64 -22.00 -7.99 1.70
C GLN A 64 -23.36 -7.30 1.47
N GLY A 65 -23.53 -6.57 0.36
CA GLY A 65 -24.79 -5.90 0.01
C GLY A 65 -25.14 -4.75 0.95
N LYS A 66 -24.18 -4.10 1.62
CA LYS A 66 -24.41 -2.98 2.55
C LYS A 66 -24.73 -1.66 1.81
N LYS A 67 -25.77 -1.67 0.97
CA LYS A 67 -26.18 -0.57 0.07
C LYS A 67 -26.25 0.80 0.73
N HIS A 68 -26.73 0.86 1.97
CA HIS A 68 -26.89 2.10 2.72
C HIS A 68 -25.56 2.87 2.92
N LEU A 69 -24.42 2.18 3.00
CA LEU A 69 -23.10 2.80 3.13
C LEU A 69 -22.65 3.53 1.85
N PHE A 70 -23.21 3.14 0.70
CA PHE A 70 -22.84 3.65 -0.62
C PHE A 70 -23.70 4.83 -1.09
N LYS A 71 -24.64 5.29 -0.27
CA LYS A 71 -25.47 6.45 -0.59
C LYS A 71 -24.60 7.68 -0.92
N GLY A 72 -24.88 8.31 -2.06
CA GLY A 72 -24.17 9.47 -2.59
C GLY A 72 -22.84 9.15 -3.28
N LEU A 73 -22.45 7.88 -3.39
CA LEU A 73 -21.24 7.43 -4.10
C LEU A 73 -21.58 6.98 -5.53
N ALA A 74 -20.58 6.94 -6.42
CA ALA A 74 -20.75 6.59 -7.82
C ALA A 74 -21.43 5.21 -7.99
N VAL A 75 -21.05 4.21 -7.21
CA VAL A 75 -21.61 2.85 -7.31
C VAL A 75 -23.10 2.77 -6.97
N GLU A 76 -23.66 3.72 -6.22
CA GLU A 76 -25.12 3.75 -5.95
C GLU A 76 -25.93 3.81 -7.26
N LYS A 77 -25.41 4.52 -8.27
CA LYS A 77 -26.05 4.66 -9.58
C LYS A 77 -25.69 3.52 -10.54
N LEU A 78 -24.54 2.89 -10.34
CA LEU A 78 -24.02 1.84 -11.23
C LEU A 78 -24.58 0.46 -10.87
N GLU A 79 -24.63 0.12 -9.58
CA GLU A 79 -25.09 -1.18 -9.10
C GLU A 79 -26.61 -1.21 -8.86
N GLN A 80 -27.28 -2.17 -9.51
CA GLN A 80 -28.72 -2.32 -9.47
C GLN A 80 -29.18 -3.55 -8.66
N ASP A 81 -28.38 -4.62 -8.62
CA ASP A 81 -28.81 -5.95 -8.16
C ASP A 81 -28.27 -6.32 -6.76
N TRP A 82 -27.43 -5.47 -6.13
CA TRP A 82 -26.95 -5.52 -4.72
C TRP A 82 -26.96 -6.91 -4.06
N LYS A 83 -26.38 -7.90 -4.74
CA LYS A 83 -26.37 -9.28 -4.26
C LYS A 83 -25.49 -9.42 -3.03
N ILE A 84 -25.88 -10.32 -2.14
CA ILE A 84 -25.12 -10.64 -0.93
C ILE A 84 -24.31 -11.90 -1.20
N TYR A 85 -23.00 -11.80 -1.04
CA TYR A 85 -22.06 -12.90 -1.19
C TYR A 85 -21.39 -13.22 0.16
N PRO A 86 -21.08 -14.49 0.45
CA PRO A 86 -20.19 -14.81 1.56
C PRO A 86 -18.78 -14.26 1.28
N VAL A 87 -18.25 -13.48 2.22
CA VAL A 87 -16.91 -12.87 2.13
C VAL A 87 -15.99 -13.52 3.16
N LEU A 88 -14.87 -14.07 2.71
CA LEU A 88 -13.77 -14.55 3.54
C LEU A 88 -12.61 -13.55 3.45
N HIS A 89 -12.47 -12.71 4.48
CA HIS A 89 -11.44 -11.70 4.57
C HIS A 89 -10.28 -12.19 5.47
N LEU A 90 -9.12 -12.40 4.87
CA LEU A 90 -7.88 -12.82 5.51
C LEU A 90 -6.94 -11.62 5.70
N ASP A 91 -6.63 -11.28 6.96
CA ASP A 91 -5.64 -10.25 7.31
C ASP A 91 -4.45 -10.89 8.01
N LEU A 92 -3.26 -10.73 7.42
CA LEU A 92 -1.99 -11.27 7.92
C LEU A 92 -1.22 -10.27 8.81
N ASN A 93 -1.83 -9.17 9.25
CA ASN A 93 -1.12 -8.16 10.02
C ASN A 93 -0.77 -8.53 11.47
N ALA A 94 -1.53 -9.41 12.12
CA ALA A 94 -1.56 -9.51 13.57
C ALA A 94 -0.47 -10.40 14.20
N GLU A 95 0.54 -10.82 13.43
CA GLU A 95 1.54 -11.80 13.89
C GLU A 95 2.98 -11.32 13.72
N LYS A 96 3.86 -11.82 14.60
CA LYS A 96 5.31 -11.71 14.46
C LYS A 96 5.81 -12.96 13.74
N TYR A 97 6.21 -12.80 12.48
CA TYR A 97 6.63 -13.89 11.61
C TYR A 97 8.09 -14.26 11.84
N ASP A 98 8.38 -14.84 13.01
CA ASP A 98 9.72 -15.29 13.41
C ASP A 98 9.90 -16.82 13.40
N SER A 99 8.85 -17.58 13.09
CA SER A 99 8.87 -19.03 12.98
C SER A 99 7.78 -19.58 12.05
N PRO A 100 7.93 -20.78 11.45
CA PRO A 100 6.89 -21.39 10.60
C PRO A 100 5.53 -21.50 11.30
N LYS A 101 5.55 -21.84 12.59
CA LYS A 101 4.36 -21.97 13.45
C LYS A 101 3.54 -20.68 13.55
N ALA A 102 4.19 -19.51 13.47
CA ALA A 102 3.49 -18.23 13.53
C ALA A 102 2.52 -18.07 12.35
N LEU A 103 2.96 -18.43 11.13
CA LEU A 103 2.11 -18.41 9.95
C LEU A 103 0.99 -19.46 10.04
N GLU A 104 1.31 -20.67 10.49
CA GLU A 104 0.29 -21.71 10.68
C GLU A 104 -0.78 -21.30 11.70
N ALA A 105 -0.37 -20.64 12.79
CA ALA A 105 -1.27 -20.20 13.86
C ALA A 105 -2.25 -19.13 13.37
N ILE A 106 -1.77 -18.09 12.68
CA ILE A 106 -2.67 -17.04 12.18
C ILE A 106 -3.63 -17.57 11.11
N LEU A 107 -3.16 -18.43 10.19
CA LEU A 107 -4.03 -19.08 9.20
C LEU A 107 -5.07 -19.96 9.89
N SER A 108 -4.65 -20.79 10.86
CA SER A 108 -5.54 -21.65 11.63
C SER A 108 -6.59 -20.87 12.43
N SER A 109 -6.21 -19.70 12.97
CA SER A 109 -7.12 -18.80 13.69
C SER A 109 -8.25 -18.29 12.79
N HIS A 110 -7.90 -17.80 11.60
CA HIS A 110 -8.89 -17.37 10.60
C HIS A 110 -9.79 -18.51 10.15
N LEU A 111 -9.21 -19.69 9.87
CA LEU A 111 -9.98 -20.88 9.49
C LEU A 111 -10.97 -21.28 10.57
N THR A 112 -10.55 -21.30 11.84
CA THR A 112 -11.44 -21.64 12.97
C THR A 112 -12.65 -20.69 13.02
N ARG A 113 -12.44 -19.38 12.84
CA ARG A 113 -13.54 -18.41 12.81
C ARG A 113 -14.53 -18.66 11.69
N TRP A 114 -14.07 -19.09 10.52
CA TRP A 114 -14.96 -19.43 9.41
C TRP A 114 -15.61 -20.81 9.57
N GLU A 115 -14.92 -21.77 10.21
CA GLU A 115 -15.51 -23.06 10.58
C GLU A 115 -16.67 -22.90 11.56
N ASP A 116 -16.60 -21.93 12.47
CA ASP A 116 -17.73 -21.60 13.36
C ASP A 116 -18.96 -21.10 12.58
N LEU A 117 -18.75 -20.44 11.44
CA LEU A 117 -19.83 -19.89 10.61
C LEU A 117 -20.39 -20.89 9.60
N TYR A 118 -19.52 -21.68 8.96
CA TYR A 118 -19.87 -22.54 7.82
C TYR A 118 -19.74 -24.04 8.13
N GLY A 119 -19.23 -24.42 9.29
CA GLY A 119 -19.01 -25.79 9.71
C GLY A 119 -17.61 -26.32 9.33
N LYS A 120 -17.31 -27.53 9.82
CA LYS A 120 -16.02 -28.21 9.67
C LYS A 120 -16.19 -29.63 9.12
N GLY A 121 -15.35 -30.02 8.16
CA GLY A 121 -15.28 -31.40 7.67
C GLY A 121 -14.45 -32.30 8.60
N LYS A 122 -14.84 -33.58 8.74
CA LYS A 122 -14.11 -34.54 9.58
C LYS A 122 -12.72 -34.89 9.04
N ASP A 123 -12.56 -34.89 7.72
CA ASP A 123 -11.30 -35.26 7.05
C ASP A 123 -10.41 -34.04 6.73
N GLU A 124 -10.84 -32.83 7.14
CA GLU A 124 -10.15 -31.57 6.88
C GLU A 124 -9.13 -31.28 7.99
N GLN A 125 -7.94 -31.86 7.83
CA GLN A 125 -6.88 -31.77 8.84
C GLN A 125 -5.81 -30.71 8.52
N THR A 126 -5.56 -30.42 7.24
CA THR A 126 -4.54 -29.44 6.83
C THR A 126 -5.15 -28.07 6.62
N LEU A 127 -4.34 -27.00 6.68
CA LEU A 127 -4.81 -25.64 6.43
C LEU A 127 -5.50 -25.52 5.06
N SER A 128 -4.91 -26.13 4.02
CA SER A 128 -5.45 -26.14 2.66
C SER A 128 -6.79 -26.87 2.56
N THR A 129 -6.93 -28.06 3.16
CA THR A 129 -8.20 -28.81 3.07
C THR A 129 -9.31 -28.16 3.89
N ARG A 130 -8.98 -27.58 5.05
CA ARG A 130 -9.89 -26.74 5.84
C ARG A 130 -10.37 -25.54 5.03
N PHE A 131 -9.45 -24.80 4.39
CA PHE A 131 -9.81 -23.63 3.59
C PHE A 131 -10.72 -24.00 2.40
N ALA A 132 -10.37 -25.07 1.68
CA ALA A 132 -11.18 -25.58 0.58
C ALA A 132 -12.59 -26.01 1.04
N GLY A 133 -12.67 -26.68 2.18
CA GLY A 133 -13.94 -27.09 2.78
C GLY A 133 -14.82 -25.91 3.16
N ILE A 134 -14.24 -24.88 3.78
CA ILE A 134 -14.95 -23.65 4.15
C ILE A 134 -15.54 -22.96 2.92
N ILE A 135 -14.77 -22.85 1.83
CA ILE A 135 -15.25 -22.22 0.58
C ILE A 135 -16.49 -22.98 0.05
N ARG A 136 -16.40 -24.31 -0.07
CA ARG A 136 -17.52 -25.14 -0.56
C ARG A 136 -18.75 -24.98 0.33
N ARG A 137 -18.57 -25.10 1.65
CA ARG A 137 -19.69 -24.98 2.61
C ARG A 137 -20.29 -23.58 2.65
N ALA A 138 -19.48 -22.54 2.48
CA ALA A 138 -19.98 -21.17 2.41
C ALA A 138 -20.90 -20.97 1.19
N GLU A 139 -20.51 -21.50 0.03
CA GLU A 139 -21.38 -21.49 -1.15
C GLU A 139 -22.62 -22.37 -0.94
N GLU A 140 -22.47 -23.63 -0.49
CA GLU A 140 -23.58 -24.55 -0.25
C GLU A 140 -24.63 -23.96 0.71
N LYS A 141 -24.18 -23.27 1.76
CA LYS A 141 -25.05 -22.67 2.78
C LYS A 141 -25.75 -21.40 2.30
N THR A 142 -25.12 -20.63 1.42
CA THR A 142 -25.65 -19.33 0.98
C THR A 142 -26.30 -19.36 -0.41
N GLY A 143 -26.02 -20.40 -1.20
CA GLY A 143 -26.35 -20.48 -2.63
C GLY A 143 -25.54 -19.52 -3.51
N MET A 144 -24.52 -18.87 -2.95
CA MET A 144 -23.76 -17.80 -3.60
C MET A 144 -22.27 -18.11 -3.59
N GLN A 145 -21.62 -17.93 -4.74
CA GLN A 145 -20.18 -18.08 -4.88
C GLN A 145 -19.40 -17.18 -3.89
N VAL A 146 -18.22 -17.61 -3.48
CA VAL A 146 -17.46 -17.01 -2.39
C VAL A 146 -16.54 -15.88 -2.86
N VAL A 147 -16.49 -14.80 -2.08
CA VAL A 147 -15.53 -13.71 -2.26
C VAL A 147 -14.36 -13.88 -1.30
N ILE A 148 -13.13 -13.85 -1.82
CA ILE A 148 -11.90 -13.96 -1.03
C ILE A 148 -11.15 -12.63 -1.08
N LEU A 149 -10.90 -12.04 0.08
CA LEU A 149 -10.13 -10.81 0.22
C LEU A 149 -8.91 -11.08 1.09
N VAL A 150 -7.72 -10.73 0.63
CA VAL A 150 -6.47 -10.94 1.38
C VAL A 150 -5.71 -9.63 1.52
N ASP A 151 -5.49 -9.19 2.76
CA ASP A 151 -4.65 -8.04 3.10
C ASP A 151 -3.27 -8.46 3.62
N GLU A 152 -2.26 -7.64 3.30
CA GLU A 152 -0.86 -7.82 3.69
C GLU A 152 -0.33 -9.25 3.44
N TYR A 153 -0.69 -9.80 2.27
CA TYR A 153 -0.36 -11.18 1.89
C TYR A 153 1.16 -11.47 1.94
N ASP A 154 1.98 -10.44 1.73
CA ASP A 154 3.43 -10.47 1.64
C ASP A 154 4.14 -10.27 2.99
N LYS A 155 3.42 -9.89 4.04
CA LYS A 155 4.00 -9.61 5.36
C LYS A 155 4.85 -10.75 5.94
N PRO A 156 4.45 -12.04 5.87
CA PRO A 156 5.30 -13.15 6.33
C PRO A 156 6.63 -13.19 5.58
N LEU A 157 6.60 -13.02 4.26
CA LEU A 157 7.79 -13.07 3.40
C LEU A 157 8.70 -11.85 3.64
N LEU A 158 8.12 -10.67 3.84
CA LEU A 158 8.84 -9.45 4.16
C LEU A 158 9.61 -9.55 5.48
N GLN A 159 9.02 -10.16 6.51
CA GLN A 159 9.68 -10.32 7.81
C GLN A 159 10.71 -11.45 7.83
N ALA A 160 10.59 -12.42 6.93
CA ALA A 160 11.58 -13.48 6.74
C ALA A 160 12.76 -13.07 5.85
N LEU A 161 12.78 -11.85 5.30
CA LEU A 161 13.91 -11.36 4.49
C LEU A 161 15.22 -11.48 5.28
N GLY A 162 16.24 -12.05 4.64
CA GLY A 162 17.53 -12.36 5.29
C GLY A 162 17.57 -13.73 5.97
N ASN A 163 16.45 -14.44 6.12
CA ASN A 163 16.37 -15.82 6.60
C ASN A 163 15.81 -16.73 5.49
N GLU A 164 16.70 -17.37 4.74
CA GLU A 164 16.34 -18.21 3.60
C GLU A 164 15.47 -19.41 3.99
N THR A 165 15.81 -20.09 5.08
CA THR A 165 15.03 -21.24 5.58
C THR A 165 13.60 -20.82 5.90
N LEU A 166 13.42 -19.74 6.67
CA LEU A 166 12.08 -19.26 7.03
C LEU A 166 11.29 -18.76 5.81
N THR A 167 11.97 -18.11 4.87
CA THR A 167 11.37 -17.65 3.61
C THR A 167 10.82 -18.83 2.80
N ILE A 168 11.58 -19.93 2.71
CA ILE A 168 11.15 -21.15 1.99
C ILE A 168 9.95 -21.79 2.69
N GLU A 169 9.98 -21.92 4.01
CA GLU A 169 8.88 -22.49 4.80
C GLU A 169 7.57 -21.69 4.63
N TYR A 170 7.64 -20.35 4.74
CA TYR A 170 6.48 -19.48 4.51
C TYR A 170 5.97 -19.56 3.07
N ARG A 171 6.87 -19.54 2.09
CA ARG A 171 6.48 -19.69 0.68
C ARG A 171 5.74 -21.01 0.44
N ASN A 172 6.26 -22.12 0.95
CA ASN A 172 5.65 -23.44 0.77
C ASN A 172 4.27 -23.52 1.43
N THR A 173 4.14 -22.99 2.66
CA THR A 173 2.88 -22.93 3.39
C THR A 173 1.84 -22.10 2.66
N LEU A 174 2.18 -20.87 2.24
CA LEU A 174 1.28 -19.99 1.49
C LEU A 174 0.92 -20.57 0.12
N LYS A 175 1.87 -21.20 -0.57
CA LYS A 175 1.65 -21.85 -1.87
C LYS A 175 0.60 -22.97 -1.74
N ALA A 176 0.77 -23.85 -0.75
CA ALA A 176 -0.18 -24.90 -0.48
C ALA A 176 -1.55 -24.35 -0.05
N PHE A 177 -1.58 -23.29 0.77
CA PHE A 177 -2.81 -22.69 1.27
C PHE A 177 -3.63 -22.06 0.15
N TYR A 178 -3.03 -21.19 -0.68
CA TYR A 178 -3.72 -20.50 -1.76
C TYR A 178 -3.92 -21.36 -3.02
N GLY A 179 -3.12 -22.42 -3.21
CA GLY A 179 -3.23 -23.31 -4.36
C GLY A 179 -4.61 -23.95 -4.52
N VAL A 180 -5.39 -24.08 -3.43
CA VAL A 180 -6.76 -24.62 -3.47
C VAL A 180 -7.71 -23.74 -4.27
N LEU A 181 -7.46 -22.44 -4.36
CA LEU A 181 -8.33 -21.49 -5.08
C LEU A 181 -8.45 -21.85 -6.56
N LYS A 182 -7.37 -22.35 -7.17
CA LYS A 182 -7.38 -22.82 -8.57
C LYS A 182 -8.38 -23.95 -8.79
N SER A 183 -8.38 -24.94 -7.90
CA SER A 183 -9.28 -26.10 -7.99
C SER A 183 -10.72 -25.76 -7.64
N LEU A 184 -10.95 -24.58 -7.06
CA LEU A 184 -12.25 -24.12 -6.60
C LEU A 184 -12.79 -22.93 -7.41
N ASP A 185 -12.22 -22.63 -8.58
CA ASP A 185 -12.62 -21.50 -9.43
C ASP A 185 -14.14 -21.40 -9.63
N GLY A 186 -14.82 -22.53 -9.86
CA GLY A 186 -16.29 -22.58 -9.99
C GLY A 186 -17.08 -22.17 -8.75
N HIS A 187 -16.47 -22.20 -7.56
CA HIS A 187 -17.06 -21.78 -6.29
C HIS A 187 -16.73 -20.32 -5.94
N LEU A 188 -15.90 -19.63 -6.72
CA LEU A 188 -15.37 -18.31 -6.41
C LEU A 188 -16.04 -17.22 -7.26
N LYS A 189 -16.55 -16.19 -6.59
CA LYS A 189 -17.11 -15.01 -7.26
C LYS A 189 -16.01 -14.01 -7.60
N PHE A 190 -15.14 -13.75 -6.63
CA PHE A 190 -14.14 -12.70 -6.70
C PHE A 190 -13.00 -13.00 -5.73
N VAL A 191 -11.76 -12.80 -6.16
CA VAL A 191 -10.57 -12.95 -5.35
C VAL A 191 -9.70 -11.72 -5.54
N PHE A 192 -9.35 -11.07 -4.44
CA PHE A 192 -8.48 -9.90 -4.45
C PHE A 192 -7.43 -9.99 -3.36
N LEU A 193 -6.17 -9.83 -3.77
CA LEU A 193 -5.03 -9.83 -2.87
C LEU A 193 -4.31 -8.50 -2.95
N THR A 194 -3.88 -8.01 -1.79
CA THR A 194 -3.13 -6.77 -1.72
C THR A 194 -2.01 -6.81 -0.70
N GLY A 195 -0.97 -6.03 -0.97
CA GLY A 195 0.27 -6.01 -0.21
C GLY A 195 1.15 -4.84 -0.63
N VAL A 196 2.38 -4.81 -0.11
CA VAL A 196 3.36 -3.77 -0.46
C VAL A 196 4.17 -4.18 -1.69
N THR A 197 4.56 -5.45 -1.74
CA THR A 197 5.54 -5.99 -2.67
C THR A 197 4.93 -7.06 -3.56
N LYS A 198 5.67 -7.49 -4.57
CA LYS A 198 5.25 -8.50 -5.56
C LYS A 198 5.95 -9.85 -5.39
N PHE A 199 6.40 -10.23 -4.18
CA PHE A 199 7.15 -11.49 -3.95
C PHE A 199 6.44 -12.76 -4.48
N ALA A 200 5.11 -12.73 -4.53
CA ALA A 200 4.34 -13.94 -4.66
C ALA A 200 3.97 -14.32 -6.09
N HIS A 201 4.06 -13.41 -7.06
CA HIS A 201 3.55 -13.72 -8.39
C HIS A 201 4.37 -14.78 -9.13
N VAL A 202 5.65 -14.97 -8.76
CA VAL A 202 6.51 -15.99 -9.38
C VAL A 202 6.64 -17.27 -8.54
N SER A 203 6.33 -17.23 -7.23
CA SER A 203 6.66 -18.37 -6.34
C SER A 203 5.51 -18.94 -5.50
N VAL A 204 4.62 -18.10 -4.96
CA VAL A 204 3.49 -18.53 -4.10
C VAL A 204 2.23 -18.76 -4.93
N PHE A 205 2.01 -17.91 -5.94
CA PHE A 205 0.85 -17.96 -6.83
C PHE A 205 1.20 -18.53 -8.20
N SER A 206 2.37 -19.14 -8.38
CA SER A 206 2.73 -19.75 -9.67
C SER A 206 1.79 -20.88 -10.10
N ASP A 207 1.09 -21.50 -9.14
CA ASP A 207 0.05 -22.47 -9.48
C ASP A 207 -1.27 -21.77 -9.87
N LEU A 208 -1.48 -20.53 -9.42
CA LEU A 208 -2.59 -19.62 -9.75
C LEU A 208 -2.27 -18.83 -11.03
N ASN A 209 -2.19 -19.55 -12.17
CA ASN A 209 -1.90 -19.03 -13.52
C ASN A 209 -2.84 -17.92 -14.04
N GLN A 210 -3.76 -17.40 -13.22
CA GLN A 210 -4.84 -16.49 -13.61
C GLN A 210 -4.84 -15.16 -12.83
N LEU A 211 -3.90 -14.95 -11.90
CA LEU A 211 -3.84 -13.70 -11.13
C LEU A 211 -3.45 -12.53 -12.02
N VAL A 212 -4.36 -11.56 -12.16
CA VAL A 212 -4.16 -10.34 -12.95
C VAL A 212 -3.60 -9.26 -12.05
N ASP A 213 -2.34 -8.90 -12.27
CA ASP A 213 -1.69 -7.78 -11.59
C ASP A 213 -2.15 -6.44 -12.17
N ILE A 214 -2.96 -5.71 -11.40
CA ILE A 214 -3.47 -4.38 -11.77
C ILE A 214 -2.60 -3.25 -11.24
N SER A 215 -1.46 -3.54 -10.61
CA SER A 215 -0.63 -2.53 -9.94
C SER A 215 -0.12 -1.45 -10.89
N MET A 216 0.26 -1.83 -12.11
CA MET A 216 0.74 -0.90 -13.15
C MET A 216 -0.31 -0.70 -14.26
N ASN A 217 -1.57 -1.09 -14.02
CA ASN A 217 -2.64 -0.85 -14.99
C ASN A 217 -3.09 0.62 -14.89
N SER A 218 -3.13 1.34 -16.02
CA SER A 218 -3.54 2.75 -16.08
C SER A 218 -4.96 2.97 -15.59
N ASP A 219 -5.88 2.03 -15.85
CA ASP A 219 -7.30 2.17 -15.49
C ASP A 219 -7.52 2.16 -13.99
N TYR A 220 -6.56 1.62 -13.23
CA TYR A 220 -6.58 1.48 -11.78
C TYR A 220 -5.44 2.24 -11.10
N ALA A 221 -4.74 3.14 -11.82
CA ALA A 221 -3.61 3.90 -11.28
C ALA A 221 -4.01 4.65 -9.99
N ALA A 222 -5.19 5.30 -10.01
CA ALA A 222 -5.74 6.07 -8.91
C ALA A 222 -6.70 5.28 -7.99
N ILE A 223 -6.79 3.95 -8.09
CA ILE A 223 -7.69 3.13 -7.26
C ILE A 223 -7.43 3.28 -5.76
N CYS A 224 -6.17 3.55 -5.42
CA CYS A 224 -5.67 3.87 -4.10
C CYS A 224 -4.86 5.16 -4.20
N GLY A 225 -4.90 6.00 -3.17
CA GLY A 225 -4.32 7.34 -3.21
C GLY A 225 -5.34 8.44 -3.52
N ILE A 226 -4.86 9.68 -3.60
CA ILE A 226 -5.68 10.86 -3.91
C ILE A 226 -5.05 11.56 -5.12
N THR A 227 -5.83 11.87 -6.15
CA THR A 227 -5.31 12.66 -7.28
C THR A 227 -5.30 14.15 -6.94
N SER A 228 -4.56 14.95 -7.73
CA SER A 228 -4.62 16.42 -7.64
C SER A 228 -6.04 16.98 -7.75
N GLU A 229 -6.88 16.39 -8.59
CA GLU A 229 -8.27 16.80 -8.77
C GLU A 229 -9.12 16.45 -7.55
N GLU A 230 -8.97 15.24 -7.03
CA GLU A 230 -9.67 14.77 -5.83
C GLU A 230 -9.27 15.56 -4.59
N LEU A 231 -7.99 15.94 -4.46
CA LEU A 231 -7.54 16.80 -3.38
C LEU A 231 -8.32 18.12 -3.41
N ARG A 232 -8.40 18.75 -4.59
CA ARG A 232 -9.13 20.02 -4.78
C ARG A 232 -10.62 19.83 -4.54
N SER A 233 -11.27 18.83 -5.12
CA SER A 233 -12.73 18.68 -5.02
C SER A 233 -13.21 18.22 -3.64
N ASN A 234 -12.39 17.46 -2.89
CA ASN A 234 -12.82 16.87 -1.62
C ASN A 234 -12.34 17.63 -0.39
N PHE A 235 -11.30 18.47 -0.47
CA PHE A 235 -10.65 19.07 0.71
C PHE A 235 -10.52 20.61 0.68
N ILE A 236 -11.27 21.35 -0.16
CA ILE A 236 -11.22 22.83 -0.17
C ILE A 236 -11.33 23.44 1.24
N PRO A 237 -12.33 23.12 2.06
CA PRO A 237 -12.48 23.74 3.38
C PRO A 237 -11.25 23.55 4.28
N GLU A 238 -10.64 22.37 4.26
CA GLU A 238 -9.46 22.07 5.07
C GLU A 238 -8.20 22.73 4.50
N LEU A 239 -8.09 22.81 3.17
CA LEU A 239 -7.01 23.53 2.48
C LEU A 239 -7.08 25.04 2.73
N GLU A 240 -8.27 25.64 2.76
CA GLU A 240 -8.46 27.05 3.12
C GLU A 240 -8.02 27.33 4.56
N VAL A 241 -8.38 26.45 5.50
CA VAL A 241 -7.94 26.55 6.89
C VAL A 241 -6.42 26.44 6.99
N LEU A 242 -5.81 25.46 6.32
CA LEU A 242 -4.35 25.31 6.27
C LEU A 242 -3.68 26.55 5.66
N SER A 243 -4.27 27.12 4.61
CA SER A 243 -3.74 28.32 3.93
C SER A 243 -3.70 29.53 4.87
N LEU A 244 -4.75 29.72 5.67
CA LEU A 244 -4.80 30.78 6.68
C LEU A 244 -3.74 30.57 7.77
N GLU A 245 -3.55 29.33 8.24
CA GLU A 245 -2.54 29.04 9.28
C GLU A 245 -1.10 29.17 8.78
N MET A 246 -0.84 28.82 7.52
CA MET A 246 0.50 28.93 6.92
C MET A 246 0.78 30.32 6.33
N ASN A 247 -0.22 31.22 6.31
CA ASN A 247 -0.16 32.52 5.63
C ASN A 247 0.21 32.39 4.13
N PHE A 248 -0.41 31.43 3.46
CA PHE A 248 -0.27 31.17 2.03
C PHE A 248 -1.56 31.49 1.28
N ALA A 249 -1.44 31.83 0.01
CA ALA A 249 -2.58 31.78 -0.90
C ALA A 249 -3.00 30.31 -1.12
N LEU A 250 -4.28 30.05 -1.41
CA LEU A 250 -4.79 28.68 -1.58
C LEU A 250 -4.00 27.88 -2.64
N ASP A 251 -3.68 28.49 -3.77
CA ASP A 251 -2.90 27.81 -4.81
C ASP A 251 -1.45 27.53 -4.37
N GLU A 252 -0.87 28.40 -3.53
CA GLU A 252 0.44 28.16 -2.93
C GLU A 252 0.38 27.00 -1.94
N THR A 253 -0.64 26.93 -1.07
CA THR A 253 -0.86 25.78 -0.19
C THR A 253 -0.98 24.48 -0.98
N ILE A 254 -1.73 24.48 -2.08
CA ILE A 254 -1.87 23.29 -2.94
C ILE A 254 -0.54 22.94 -3.61
N HIS A 255 0.24 23.94 -4.01
CA HIS A 255 1.59 23.72 -4.54
C HIS A 255 2.51 23.06 -3.50
N GLN A 256 2.52 23.56 -2.27
CA GLN A 256 3.29 22.97 -1.16
C GLN A 256 2.82 21.53 -0.84
N MET A 257 1.51 21.27 -0.87
CA MET A 257 0.97 19.92 -0.74
C MET A 257 1.52 18.99 -1.83
N LYS A 258 1.62 19.46 -3.08
CA LYS A 258 2.19 18.68 -4.19
C LYS A 258 3.66 18.37 -3.97
N LEU A 259 4.46 19.38 -3.66
CA LEU A 259 5.89 19.22 -3.41
C LEU A 259 6.16 18.23 -2.27
N LYS A 260 5.31 18.26 -1.24
CA LYS A 260 5.52 17.47 -0.03
C LYS A 260 4.95 16.05 -0.12
N TYR A 261 3.78 15.84 -0.74
CA TYR A 261 3.01 14.60 -0.59
C TYR A 261 2.54 13.92 -1.89
N ASP A 262 2.69 14.58 -3.05
CA ASP A 262 2.31 14.04 -4.38
C ASP A 262 3.50 13.31 -5.05
N GLY A 263 3.35 12.94 -6.31
CA GLY A 263 4.45 12.56 -7.18
C GLY A 263 4.61 11.06 -7.37
N TYR A 264 3.77 10.23 -6.74
CA TYR A 264 3.77 8.79 -6.96
C TYR A 264 3.09 8.45 -8.29
N HIS A 265 3.83 7.79 -9.18
CA HIS A 265 3.38 7.24 -10.44
C HIS A 265 3.54 5.72 -10.40
N PHE A 266 2.45 5.00 -10.67
CA PHE A 266 2.44 3.53 -10.71
C PHE A 266 2.58 2.96 -12.13
N ARG A 267 2.46 3.83 -13.14
CA ARG A 267 2.69 3.57 -14.56
C ARG A 267 3.17 4.87 -15.22
N GLU A 268 3.93 4.76 -16.30
CA GLU A 268 4.22 5.89 -17.18
C GLU A 268 2.95 6.64 -17.60
N GLU A 269 3.05 7.96 -17.78
CA GLU A 269 1.97 8.81 -18.31
C GLU A 269 0.64 8.77 -17.50
N THR A 270 0.69 8.42 -16.21
CA THR A 270 -0.46 8.48 -15.29
C THR A 270 -0.41 9.72 -14.40
N PRO A 271 -1.54 10.16 -13.79
CA PRO A 271 -1.49 11.28 -12.86
C PRO A 271 -0.64 10.97 -11.63
N GLY A 272 0.03 12.00 -11.11
CA GLY A 272 0.64 11.96 -9.79
C GLY A 272 -0.42 11.69 -8.72
N ILE A 273 -0.06 10.77 -7.82
CA ILE A 273 -0.91 10.33 -6.72
C ILE A 273 -0.32 10.83 -5.40
N PHE A 274 -1.15 11.49 -4.60
CA PHE A 274 -0.84 11.85 -3.23
C PHE A 274 -0.95 10.65 -2.29
N ASN A 275 -0.04 10.61 -1.31
CA ASN A 275 -0.18 9.71 -0.17
C ASN A 275 -1.36 10.16 0.72
N PRO A 276 -2.44 9.35 0.88
CA PRO A 276 -3.61 9.75 1.66
C PRO A 276 -3.29 10.00 3.13
N PHE A 277 -2.39 9.21 3.72
CA PHE A 277 -2.05 9.36 5.12
C PHE A 277 -1.33 10.67 5.39
N SER A 278 -0.37 11.05 4.55
CA SER A 278 0.29 12.35 4.69
C SER A 278 -0.66 13.52 4.47
N VAL A 279 -1.52 13.45 3.44
CA VAL A 279 -2.56 14.47 3.20
C VAL A 279 -3.49 14.62 4.40
N LEU A 280 -4.05 13.52 4.90
CA LEU A 280 -5.01 13.56 6.00
C LEU A 280 -4.36 14.06 7.30
N ASN A 281 -3.13 13.66 7.61
CA ASN A 281 -2.42 14.15 8.79
C ASN A 281 -2.04 15.63 8.66
N CYS A 282 -1.59 16.08 7.48
CA CYS A 282 -1.28 17.48 7.22
C CYS A 282 -2.52 18.35 7.43
N LEU A 283 -3.66 17.97 6.85
CA LEU A 283 -4.91 18.72 7.00
C LEU A 283 -5.48 18.65 8.43
N HIS A 284 -5.28 17.52 9.13
CA HIS A 284 -5.75 17.35 10.51
C HIS A 284 -4.95 18.16 11.52
N THR A 285 -3.62 18.09 11.43
CA THR A 285 -2.68 18.78 12.32
C THR A 285 -2.36 20.19 11.87
N ARG A 286 -2.76 20.53 10.64
CA ARG A 286 -2.57 21.82 9.96
C ARG A 286 -1.11 22.21 9.88
N ARG A 287 -0.25 21.25 9.55
CA ARG A 287 1.19 21.42 9.49
C ARG A 287 1.78 20.58 8.37
N PHE A 288 2.84 21.07 7.75
CA PHE A 288 3.67 20.25 6.87
C PHE A 288 4.71 19.50 7.71
N ASP A 289 4.68 18.18 7.64
CA ASP A 289 5.64 17.28 8.31
C ASP A 289 5.82 15.97 7.52
N ASN A 290 6.71 15.09 7.98
CA ASN A 290 7.06 13.81 7.34
C ASN A 290 6.22 12.64 7.91
N TYR A 291 4.89 12.74 7.79
CA TYR A 291 3.93 11.78 8.36
C TYR A 291 4.10 10.33 7.90
N TRP A 292 4.15 10.07 6.59
CA TRP A 292 4.29 8.72 6.03
C TRP A 292 5.62 8.10 6.45
N PHE A 293 6.71 8.87 6.36
CA PHE A 293 8.04 8.37 6.68
C PHE A 293 8.16 7.95 8.16
N GLN A 294 7.53 8.71 9.08
CA GLN A 294 7.49 8.38 10.51
C GLN A 294 6.69 7.11 10.84
N THR A 295 5.87 6.57 9.93
CA THR A 295 5.08 5.35 10.20
C THR A 295 5.88 4.05 10.24
N GLY A 296 7.20 4.14 10.08
CA GLY A 296 8.15 3.05 10.28
C GLY A 296 8.89 2.70 9.00
N THR A 297 10.07 3.29 8.83
CA THR A 297 11.06 2.81 7.86
C THR A 297 11.57 1.46 8.33
N PRO A 298 11.48 0.41 7.51
CA PRO A 298 11.88 -0.91 7.96
C PRO A 298 13.38 -0.97 8.22
N THR A 299 13.78 -1.53 9.35
CA THR A 299 15.17 -1.92 9.62
C THR A 299 15.73 -2.79 8.49
N PHE A 300 14.90 -3.64 7.87
CA PHE A 300 15.29 -4.45 6.71
C PHE A 300 15.84 -3.59 5.56
N LEU A 301 15.38 -2.35 5.37
CA LEU A 301 15.81 -1.52 4.24
C LEU A 301 17.26 -1.07 4.43
N VAL A 302 17.63 -0.73 5.67
CA VAL A 302 19.02 -0.42 6.04
C VAL A 302 19.89 -1.65 5.86
N GLU A 303 19.44 -2.80 6.34
CA GLU A 303 20.17 -4.07 6.19
C GLU A 303 20.36 -4.44 4.72
N LEU A 304 19.33 -4.26 3.90
CA LEU A 304 19.39 -4.52 2.47
C LEU A 304 20.39 -3.60 1.78
N LEU A 305 20.31 -2.28 2.02
CA LEU A 305 21.24 -1.31 1.43
C LEU A 305 22.68 -1.59 1.83
N LYS A 306 22.92 -1.89 3.11
CA LYS A 306 24.25 -2.30 3.63
C LYS A 306 24.75 -3.59 2.99
N LYS A 307 23.91 -4.61 2.88
CA LYS A 307 24.28 -5.90 2.27
C LYS A 307 24.53 -5.79 0.76
N SER A 308 23.82 -4.88 0.10
CA SER A 308 24.01 -4.60 -1.34
C SER A 308 25.21 -3.73 -1.66
N ASP A 309 25.85 -3.11 -0.66
CA ASP A 309 26.89 -2.09 -0.85
C ASP A 309 26.48 -1.02 -1.88
N TYR A 310 25.21 -0.60 -1.82
CA TYR A 310 24.64 0.25 -2.86
C TYR A 310 25.09 1.71 -2.68
N ASP A 311 25.55 2.33 -3.76
CA ASP A 311 25.91 3.75 -3.77
C ASP A 311 24.66 4.63 -3.68
N LEU A 312 24.43 5.19 -2.49
CA LEU A 312 23.27 6.03 -2.20
C LEU A 312 23.23 7.32 -3.04
N ARG A 313 24.37 7.79 -3.59
CA ARG A 313 24.40 8.98 -4.45
C ARG A 313 23.61 8.74 -5.74
N LEU A 314 23.62 7.50 -6.25
CA LEU A 314 22.83 7.11 -7.42
C LEU A 314 21.33 7.25 -7.15
N LEU A 315 20.86 6.98 -5.93
CA LEU A 315 19.45 7.18 -5.56
C LEU A 315 19.02 8.65 -5.61
N LEU A 316 19.95 9.58 -5.32
CA LEU A 316 19.68 11.02 -5.30
C LEU A 316 19.60 11.62 -6.72
N GLU A 317 20.41 11.09 -7.64
CA GLU A 317 20.43 11.51 -9.06
C GLU A 317 19.29 10.87 -9.86
N GLY A 318 18.79 9.73 -9.40
CA GLY A 318 17.81 8.90 -10.09
C GLY A 318 18.47 7.67 -10.70
N VAL A 319 17.72 6.57 -10.76
CA VAL A 319 18.23 5.26 -11.18
C VAL A 319 17.41 4.72 -12.34
N GLU A 320 18.07 4.04 -13.27
CA GLU A 320 17.41 3.37 -14.38
C GLU A 320 17.19 1.89 -14.09
N MET A 321 16.05 1.38 -14.53
CA MET A 321 15.70 -0.02 -14.34
C MET A 321 14.87 -0.55 -15.51
N ARG A 322 15.20 -1.77 -15.98
CA ARG A 322 14.40 -2.46 -17.00
C ARG A 322 13.02 -2.83 -16.48
N ALA A 323 12.01 -2.77 -17.35
CA ALA A 323 10.64 -3.17 -17.03
C ALA A 323 10.53 -4.59 -16.43
N SER A 324 11.36 -5.53 -16.87
CA SER A 324 11.36 -6.92 -16.36
C SER A 324 11.74 -7.02 -14.87
N ALA A 325 12.55 -6.09 -14.36
CA ALA A 325 13.00 -6.12 -12.97
C ALA A 325 11.88 -5.82 -11.95
N PHE A 326 10.76 -5.23 -12.37
CA PHE A 326 9.57 -5.06 -11.51
C PHE A 326 8.82 -6.37 -11.27
N SER A 327 8.96 -7.35 -12.17
CA SER A 327 8.28 -8.64 -12.11
C SER A 327 9.10 -9.71 -11.41
N GLU A 328 10.43 -9.57 -11.39
CA GLU A 328 11.37 -10.58 -10.92
C GLU A 328 12.16 -10.09 -9.69
N TYR A 329 11.51 -9.79 -8.56
CA TYR A 329 12.28 -9.66 -7.32
C TYR A 329 12.80 -11.05 -6.91
N ARG A 330 14.00 -11.38 -7.36
CA ARG A 330 14.81 -12.48 -6.85
C ARG A 330 15.65 -11.92 -5.71
N MET A 331 15.45 -12.43 -4.49
CA MET A 331 16.28 -12.10 -3.33
C MET A 331 17.79 -12.25 -3.62
N GLU A 332 18.14 -13.11 -4.57
CA GLU A 332 19.50 -13.39 -5.04
C GLU A 332 20.16 -12.21 -5.79
N ALA A 333 19.40 -11.27 -6.34
CA ALA A 333 19.94 -10.25 -7.24
C ALA A 333 20.70 -9.10 -6.54
N ASN A 334 20.73 -9.08 -5.20
CA ASN A 334 21.35 -8.04 -4.36
C ASN A 334 21.01 -6.59 -4.77
N ASN A 335 19.90 -6.39 -5.50
CA ASN A 335 19.48 -5.09 -6.02
C ASN A 335 18.33 -4.54 -5.16
N PRO A 336 18.54 -3.42 -4.43
CA PRO A 336 17.51 -2.83 -3.58
C PRO A 336 16.41 -2.08 -4.34
N ILE A 337 16.64 -1.71 -5.61
CA ILE A 337 15.77 -0.79 -6.36
C ILE A 337 14.32 -1.27 -6.52
N PRO A 338 14.03 -2.53 -6.91
CA PRO A 338 12.64 -2.97 -7.04
C PRO A 338 11.89 -2.90 -5.71
N LEU A 339 12.56 -3.21 -4.60
CA LEU A 339 11.96 -3.16 -3.27
C LEU A 339 11.74 -1.71 -2.82
N LEU A 340 12.69 -0.81 -3.06
CA LEU A 340 12.55 0.63 -2.81
C LEU A 340 11.36 1.23 -3.57
N TYR A 341 11.16 0.84 -4.83
CA TYR A 341 9.98 1.25 -5.61
C TYR A 341 8.69 0.68 -5.02
N GLN A 342 8.60 -0.63 -4.83
CA GLN A 342 7.38 -1.29 -4.34
C GLN A 342 6.97 -0.80 -2.94
N SER A 343 7.96 -0.50 -2.09
CA SER A 343 7.72 0.06 -0.76
C SER A 343 7.45 1.57 -0.74
N GLY A 344 7.57 2.26 -1.87
CA GLY A 344 7.19 3.67 -2.04
C GLY A 344 8.30 4.70 -1.79
N TYR A 345 9.56 4.27 -1.67
CA TYR A 345 10.69 5.21 -1.58
C TYR A 345 11.08 5.78 -2.94
N LEU A 346 10.86 5.01 -4.00
CA LEU A 346 11.06 5.45 -5.38
C LEU A 346 9.76 5.40 -6.17
N THR A 347 9.71 6.19 -7.23
CA THR A 347 8.59 6.23 -8.16
C THR A 347 9.05 6.50 -9.58
N ILE A 348 8.18 6.24 -10.56
CA ILE A 348 8.46 6.48 -11.97
C ILE A 348 8.51 7.99 -12.24
N LYS A 349 9.61 8.47 -12.81
CA LYS A 349 9.80 9.84 -13.29
C LYS A 349 9.93 9.92 -14.82
N GLY A 350 10.28 8.82 -15.46
CA GLY A 350 10.42 8.73 -16.91
C GLY A 350 10.34 7.29 -17.39
N TYR A 351 10.04 7.13 -18.69
CA TYR A 351 10.06 5.83 -19.35
C TYR A 351 10.56 6.01 -20.78
N ASP A 352 11.66 5.33 -21.09
CA ASP A 352 12.17 5.19 -22.45
C ASP A 352 11.51 3.97 -23.11
N LYS A 353 10.64 4.24 -24.08
CA LYS A 353 9.87 3.22 -24.82
C LYS A 353 10.76 2.39 -25.75
N GLU A 354 11.87 2.93 -26.25
CA GLU A 354 12.76 2.23 -27.19
C GLU A 354 13.52 1.13 -26.46
N PHE A 355 14.02 1.43 -25.26
CA PHE A 355 14.83 0.50 -24.46
C PHE A 355 14.06 -0.21 -23.34
N ALA A 356 12.78 0.11 -23.16
CA ALA A 356 11.94 -0.34 -22.06
C ALA A 356 12.59 -0.08 -20.68
N LEU A 357 13.18 1.11 -20.52
CA LEU A 357 13.87 1.55 -19.31
C LEU A 357 13.02 2.58 -18.56
N TYR A 358 12.81 2.33 -17.27
CA TYR A 358 12.20 3.28 -16.36
C TYR A 358 13.27 4.09 -15.65
N THR A 359 13.05 5.40 -15.56
CA THR A 359 13.80 6.29 -14.66
C THR A 359 13.03 6.41 -13.35
N LEU A 360 13.68 6.07 -12.24
CA LEU A 360 13.12 6.09 -10.90
C LEU A 360 13.82 7.14 -10.03
N ALA A 361 13.05 7.88 -9.24
CA ALA A 361 13.58 8.80 -8.22
C ALA A 361 12.62 8.92 -7.04
N PHE A 362 12.99 9.69 -6.02
CA PHE A 362 12.09 10.01 -4.91
C PHE A 362 10.80 10.68 -5.40
N PRO A 363 9.63 10.31 -4.84
CA PRO A 363 8.35 10.87 -5.27
C PRO A 363 8.23 12.36 -4.96
N ASN A 364 8.61 12.75 -3.74
CA ASN A 364 8.42 14.08 -3.17
C ASN A 364 9.45 14.39 -2.08
N GLU A 365 9.34 15.60 -1.52
CA GLU A 365 10.22 16.09 -0.45
C GLU A 365 10.08 15.31 0.86
N GLU A 366 8.88 14.84 1.23
CA GLU A 366 8.70 14.02 2.44
C GLU A 366 9.59 12.78 2.39
N VAL A 367 9.51 12.03 1.30
CA VAL A 367 10.26 10.78 1.15
C VAL A 367 11.74 11.07 0.95
N LYS A 368 12.10 12.05 0.10
CA LYS A 368 13.51 12.38 -0.16
C LYS A 368 14.24 12.77 1.13
N TYR A 369 13.72 13.77 1.85
CA TYR A 369 14.39 14.25 3.05
C TYR A 369 14.27 13.26 4.21
N GLY A 370 13.11 12.63 4.40
CA GLY A 370 12.97 11.57 5.40
C GLY A 370 13.97 10.44 5.18
N PHE A 371 14.13 9.98 3.93
CA PHE A 371 15.07 8.92 3.59
C PHE A 371 16.52 9.32 3.84
N VAL A 372 16.93 10.52 3.38
CA VAL A 372 18.29 11.02 3.60
C VAL A 372 18.59 11.18 5.09
N ASP A 373 17.69 11.81 5.85
CA ASP A 373 17.86 12.02 7.29
C ASP A 373 17.99 10.68 8.04
N PHE A 374 17.20 9.67 7.63
CA PHE A 374 17.23 8.35 8.22
C PHE A 374 18.47 7.53 7.90
N ILE A 375 18.99 7.59 6.67
CA ILE A 375 20.18 6.80 6.29
C ILE A 375 21.48 7.45 6.78
N THR A 376 21.50 8.77 7.00
CA THR A 376 22.71 9.53 7.34
C THR A 376 23.50 8.94 8.52
N PRO A 377 22.89 8.57 9.66
CA PRO A 377 23.61 7.95 10.78
C PRO A 377 24.26 6.60 10.44
N PHE A 378 23.79 5.90 9.41
CA PHE A 378 24.31 4.58 9.04
C PHE A 378 25.46 4.64 8.04
N TYR A 379 25.66 5.78 7.38
CA TYR A 379 26.63 5.96 6.31
C TYR A 379 27.64 7.10 6.57
N THR A 380 27.48 7.82 7.67
CA THR A 380 28.37 8.91 8.08
C THR A 380 28.77 8.76 9.55
N ALA A 381 29.85 9.44 9.95
CA ALA A 381 30.26 9.51 11.36
C ALA A 381 29.42 10.50 12.19
N VAL A 382 28.42 11.15 11.58
CA VAL A 382 27.57 12.13 12.26
C VAL A 382 26.49 11.39 13.05
N THR A 383 26.48 11.60 14.37
CA THR A 383 25.53 10.94 15.27
C THR A 383 24.12 11.54 15.13
N GLU A 384 23.08 10.79 15.52
CA GLU A 384 21.67 11.26 15.45
C GLU A 384 21.45 12.59 16.17
N ASP A 385 22.14 12.82 17.29
CA ASP A 385 22.05 14.05 18.10
C ASP A 385 22.67 15.27 17.38
N GLU A 386 23.53 15.05 16.38
CA GLU A 386 24.27 16.09 15.68
C GLU A 386 23.61 16.49 14.34
N ASN A 387 22.95 15.58 13.63
CA ASN A 387 22.46 15.82 12.26
C ASN A 387 21.58 17.08 12.09
N GLY A 388 20.55 17.25 12.93
CA GLY A 388 19.64 18.40 12.84
C GLY A 388 20.31 19.75 13.15
N PHE A 389 21.31 19.73 14.05
CA PHE A 389 22.09 20.90 14.41
C PHE A 389 23.09 21.27 13.31
N TYR A 390 23.72 20.28 12.68
CA TYR A 390 24.73 20.51 11.64
C TYR A 390 24.14 21.07 10.34
N ILE A 391 23.05 20.50 9.81
CA ILE A 391 22.42 20.99 8.56
C ILE A 391 21.81 22.39 8.77
N GLY A 392 21.09 22.60 9.87
CA GLY A 392 20.49 23.90 10.18
C GLY A 392 21.54 24.99 10.36
N LYS A 393 22.66 24.67 11.01
CA LYS A 393 23.77 25.61 11.21
C LYS A 393 24.52 25.86 9.90
N PHE A 394 24.73 24.84 9.08
CA PHE A 394 25.32 24.96 7.73
C PHE A 394 24.52 25.93 6.84
N VAL A 395 23.19 25.75 6.75
CA VAL A 395 22.33 26.64 5.96
C VAL A 395 22.34 28.07 6.51
N ARG A 396 22.37 28.24 7.84
CA ARG A 396 22.48 29.56 8.47
C ARG A 396 23.81 30.22 8.19
N GLU A 397 24.92 29.49 8.27
CA GLU A 397 26.28 29.97 7.97
C GLU A 397 26.40 30.39 6.50
N LEU A 398 25.83 29.59 5.59
CA LEU A 398 25.77 29.90 4.15
C LEU A 398 24.93 31.15 3.88
N ARG A 399 23.72 31.24 4.46
CA ARG A 399 22.84 32.42 4.34
C ARG A 399 23.43 33.68 4.97
N ALA A 400 24.24 33.53 6.01
CA ALA A 400 24.96 34.61 6.67
C ALA A 400 26.28 34.98 5.97
N GLY A 401 26.69 34.25 4.92
CA GLY A 401 27.94 34.51 4.19
C GLY A 401 29.20 34.19 4.99
N ASN A 402 29.13 33.35 6.03
CA ASN A 402 30.27 33.01 6.87
C ASN A 402 31.06 31.84 6.27
N VAL A 403 31.90 32.15 5.27
CA VAL A 403 32.66 31.17 4.47
C VAL A 403 33.69 30.41 5.32
N ASP A 404 34.30 31.03 6.32
CA ASP A 404 35.32 30.37 7.16
C ASP A 404 34.71 29.33 8.10
N ALA A 405 33.54 29.61 8.68
CA ALA A 405 32.78 28.61 9.43
C ALA A 405 32.24 27.49 8.53
N PHE A 406 31.98 27.81 7.25
CA PHE A 406 31.53 26.89 6.21
C PHE A 406 32.61 25.90 5.76
N MET A 407 33.88 26.32 5.61
CA MET A 407 34.96 25.46 5.11
C MET A 407 35.62 24.57 6.17
N ASN A 408 35.53 24.91 7.46
CA ASN A 408 36.26 24.25 8.54
C ASN A 408 35.40 23.28 9.38
N ARG A 409 34.26 22.82 8.84
CA ARG A 409 33.30 21.98 9.56
C ARG A 409 33.41 20.51 9.21
#